data_AF-A0A8S3R5P4-F1
#
_entry.id   AF-A0A8S3R5P4-F1
#
_cell.length_a   1.000
_cell.length_b   1.000
_cell.length_c   1.000
_cell.angle_alpha   90.00
_cell.angle_beta   90.00
_cell.angle_gamma   90.00
#
_symmetry.space_group_name_H-M   'P 1'
#
loop_
_entity.id
_entity.type
_entity.pdbx_description
1 polymer ?
#
loop_
_entity_poly.entity_id
_entity_poly.type
_entity_poly.pdbx_seq_one_letter_code
_entity_poly.pdbx_strand_id
1 'polypeptide(L)'
;MAEEPSISDRYKLPIPQPLQDAVDEIALNSPLVTETQADLDDYKKRWLVVGICLHSVIAPALRNYIVPILTVLYDELNRYNKIETQIYPTHLQKYPRTHAVLNYEAVNNNKGLYRYQKAKCDYTIKNAVELSKLFQPTHMAHYTGFDETCETSGLLELVINIDKFAPDVRSDAVEVRKDIGKLISILLLSFSL
;
A
#
# COMPACT_ATOMS: atom_id res chain seq x y z
N MET A 1 17.11 51.45 -38.07
CA MET A 1 16.20 50.90 -37.04
C MET A 1 17.01 49.91 -36.23
N ALA A 2 17.41 50.27 -35.02
CA ALA A 2 18.04 49.34 -34.09
C ALA A 2 16.93 48.71 -33.25
N GLU A 3 16.91 47.38 -33.20
CA GLU A 3 15.93 46.58 -32.47
C GLU A 3 16.23 46.72 -30.96
N GLU A 4 15.27 47.18 -30.16
CA GLU A 4 15.46 47.27 -28.70
C GLU A 4 15.46 45.87 -28.07
N PRO A 5 16.41 45.57 -27.17
CA PRO A 5 16.48 44.27 -26.51
C PRO A 5 15.35 44.08 -25.50
N SER A 6 14.86 42.84 -25.42
CA SER A 6 13.74 42.43 -24.59
C SER A 6 14.00 42.71 -23.10
N ILE A 7 12.94 43.05 -22.35
CA ILE A 7 13.01 43.35 -20.90
C ILE A 7 13.57 42.14 -20.10
N SER A 8 13.47 40.92 -20.63
CA SER A 8 14.02 39.68 -20.04
C SER A 8 15.55 39.62 -20.05
N ASP A 9 16.22 40.37 -20.93
CA ASP A 9 17.68 40.34 -21.03
C ASP A 9 18.37 41.32 -20.08
N ARG A 10 17.62 42.26 -19.47
CA ARG A 10 18.17 43.29 -18.58
C ARG A 10 18.54 42.79 -17.18
N TYR A 11 18.21 41.53 -16.82
CA TYR A 11 18.42 40.99 -15.46
C TYR A 11 19.13 39.63 -15.41
N LYS A 12 19.87 39.24 -16.45
CA LYS A 12 20.83 38.13 -16.32
C LYS A 12 22.07 38.62 -15.58
N LEU A 13 22.03 38.54 -14.25
CA LEU A 13 23.23 38.72 -13.42
C LEU A 13 24.24 37.62 -13.77
N PRO A 14 25.48 37.97 -14.15
CA PRO A 14 26.53 36.99 -14.37
C PRO A 14 26.76 36.19 -13.09
N ILE A 15 26.81 34.86 -13.20
CA ILE A 15 27.17 33.99 -12.08
C ILE A 15 28.57 34.44 -11.60
N PRO A 16 28.74 34.74 -10.31
CA PRO A 16 30.05 35.06 -9.76
C PRO A 16 31.06 33.96 -10.10
N GLN A 17 32.21 34.33 -10.67
CA GLN A 17 33.26 33.37 -11.07
C GLN A 17 33.60 32.32 -10.00
N PRO A 18 33.66 32.63 -8.69
CA PRO A 18 33.93 31.62 -7.67
C PRO A 18 32.90 30.48 -7.60
N LEU A 19 31.64 30.76 -8.00
CA LEU A 19 30.58 29.76 -8.08
C LEU A 19 30.68 28.93 -9.36
N GLN A 20 31.16 29.53 -10.45
CA GLN A 20 31.41 28.81 -11.69
C GLN A 20 32.58 27.84 -11.52
N ASP A 21 33.67 28.31 -10.91
CA ASP A 21 34.84 27.50 -10.59
C ASP A 21 34.50 26.34 -9.66
N ALA A 22 33.62 26.56 -8.67
CA ALA A 22 33.13 25.51 -7.77
C ALA A 22 32.27 24.46 -8.50
N VAL A 23 31.43 24.88 -9.45
CA VAL A 23 30.63 23.96 -10.28
C VAL A 23 31.53 23.11 -11.17
N ASP A 24 32.55 23.72 -11.76
CA ASP A 24 33.51 23.04 -12.64
C ASP A 24 34.41 22.07 -11.85
N GLU A 25 34.80 22.44 -10.61
CA GLU A 25 35.54 21.56 -9.69
C GLU A 25 34.69 20.36 -9.22
N ILE A 26 33.39 20.57 -8.95
CA ILE A 26 32.44 19.48 -8.65
C ILE A 26 32.28 18.54 -9.85
N ALA A 27 32.21 19.09 -11.06
CA ALA A 27 32.14 18.31 -12.30
C ALA A 27 33.42 17.51 -12.56
N LEU A 28 34.58 18.02 -12.14
CA LEU A 28 35.88 17.35 -12.31
C LEU A 28 36.16 16.27 -11.26
N ASN A 29 35.63 16.43 -10.04
CA ASN A 29 35.86 15.51 -8.92
C ASN A 29 34.81 14.40 -8.79
N SER A 30 33.75 14.43 -9.60
CA SER A 30 32.81 13.31 -9.69
C SER A 30 33.28 12.37 -10.80
N PRO A 31 33.80 11.16 -10.48
CA PRO A 31 33.93 10.15 -11.50
C PRO A 31 32.53 9.89 -12.04
N LEU A 32 32.32 10.23 -13.31
CA LEU A 32 31.17 9.82 -14.10
C LEU A 32 31.22 8.30 -14.20
N VAL A 33 30.80 7.63 -13.13
CA VAL A 33 30.31 6.28 -13.21
C VAL A 33 29.04 6.41 -14.02
N THR A 34 29.16 6.28 -15.34
CA THR A 34 28.09 5.78 -16.18
C THR A 34 27.76 4.37 -15.72
N GLU A 35 27.19 4.27 -14.52
CA GLU A 35 26.22 3.24 -14.23
C GLU A 35 25.14 3.49 -15.27
N THR A 36 25.06 2.57 -16.23
CA THR A 36 24.00 2.46 -17.22
C THR A 36 22.70 3.03 -16.65
N GLN A 37 22.36 4.25 -17.07
CA GLN A 37 21.02 4.77 -16.95
C GLN A 37 20.17 3.74 -17.67
N ALA A 38 19.53 2.87 -16.91
CA ALA A 38 18.57 1.93 -17.44
C ALA A 38 17.46 2.80 -18.02
N ASP A 39 17.58 3.14 -19.30
CA ASP A 39 16.59 3.93 -20.00
C ASP A 39 15.35 3.04 -20.11
N LEU A 40 14.50 3.14 -19.09
CA LEU A 40 13.20 2.53 -19.07
C LEU A 40 12.48 3.05 -20.32
N ASP A 41 12.01 2.14 -21.17
CA ASP A 41 11.15 2.53 -22.29
C ASP A 41 9.91 3.30 -21.78
N ASP A 42 9.29 4.09 -22.64
CA ASP A 42 8.13 4.92 -22.26
C ASP A 42 6.98 4.10 -21.65
N TYR A 43 6.88 2.83 -22.01
CA TYR A 43 5.89 1.91 -21.47
C TYR A 43 6.19 1.57 -20.00
N LYS A 44 7.44 1.19 -19.69
CA LYS A 44 7.92 0.94 -18.32
C LYS A 44 7.86 2.20 -17.47
N LYS A 45 8.19 3.38 -18.03
CA LYS A 45 8.03 4.68 -17.36
C LYS A 45 6.58 4.93 -16.96
N ARG A 46 5.61 4.69 -17.85
CA ARG A 46 4.17 4.84 -17.54
C ARG A 46 3.71 3.88 -16.43
N TRP A 47 4.12 2.62 -16.48
CA TRP A 47 3.77 1.66 -15.43
C TRP A 47 4.39 1.99 -14.08
N LEU A 48 5.62 2.50 -14.08
CA LEU A 48 6.28 2.98 -12.86
C LEU A 48 5.50 4.14 -12.24
N VAL A 49 5.05 5.11 -13.04
CA VAL A 49 4.20 6.21 -12.57
C VAL A 49 2.89 5.68 -11.97
N VAL A 50 2.22 4.74 -12.63
CA VAL A 50 0.98 4.14 -12.10
C VAL A 50 1.24 3.42 -10.76
N GLY A 51 2.32 2.64 -10.67
CA GLY A 51 2.72 1.98 -9.43
C GLY A 51 3.02 2.95 -8.29
N ILE A 52 3.75 4.03 -8.59
CA ILE A 52 4.01 5.11 -7.63
C ILE A 52 2.70 5.75 -7.19
N CYS A 53 1.81 6.13 -8.10
CA CYS A 53 0.51 6.72 -7.74
C CYS A 53 -0.36 5.80 -6.89
N LEU A 54 -0.37 4.49 -7.20
CA LEU A 54 -1.10 3.49 -6.41
C LEU A 54 -0.58 3.44 -4.96
N HIS A 55 0.74 3.47 -4.78
CA HIS A 55 1.36 3.36 -3.47
C HIS A 55 1.40 4.68 -2.69
N SER A 56 1.75 5.79 -3.31
CA SER A 56 2.01 7.07 -2.63
C SER A 56 0.79 7.99 -2.53
N VAL A 57 -0.23 7.81 -3.39
CA VAL A 57 -1.43 8.66 -3.42
C VAL A 57 -2.66 7.87 -3.01
N ILE A 58 -2.93 6.75 -3.70
CA ILE A 58 -4.18 6.01 -3.52
C ILE A 58 -4.17 5.24 -2.19
N ALA A 59 -3.09 4.52 -1.86
CA ALA A 59 -3.04 3.76 -0.61
C ALA A 59 -3.22 4.64 0.64
N PRO A 60 -2.55 5.80 0.79
CA PRO A 60 -2.78 6.68 1.94
C PRO A 60 -4.20 7.26 1.99
N ALA A 61 -4.78 7.62 0.84
CA ALA A 61 -6.15 8.13 0.78
C ALA A 61 -7.17 7.06 1.22
N LEU A 62 -7.06 5.84 0.69
CA LEU A 62 -7.90 4.71 1.09
C LEU A 62 -7.70 4.36 2.56
N ARG A 63 -6.45 4.39 3.04
CA ARG A 63 -6.13 4.14 4.44
C ARG A 63 -6.88 5.09 5.36
N ASN A 64 -6.78 6.39 5.10
CA ASN A 64 -7.45 7.42 5.89
C ASN A 64 -8.97 7.26 5.89
N TYR A 65 -9.53 6.74 4.81
CA TYR A 65 -10.96 6.42 4.73
C TYR A 65 -11.35 5.17 5.53
N ILE A 66 -10.50 4.15 5.54
CA ILE A 66 -10.79 2.85 6.17
C ILE A 66 -10.52 2.87 7.70
N VAL A 67 -9.52 3.60 8.21
CA VAL A 67 -9.19 3.64 9.67
C VAL A 67 -10.44 3.84 10.53
N PRO A 68 -11.25 4.91 10.32
CA PRO A 68 -12.35 5.20 11.24
C PRO A 68 -13.40 4.09 11.23
N ILE A 69 -13.64 3.48 10.07
CA ILE A 69 -14.59 2.39 9.89
C ILE A 69 -14.11 1.13 10.61
N LEU A 70 -12.81 0.80 10.49
CA LEU A 70 -12.22 -0.33 11.20
C LEU A 70 -12.25 -0.15 12.72
N THR A 71 -12.00 1.06 13.21
CA THR A 71 -12.09 1.35 14.65
C THR A 71 -13.49 1.15 15.19
N VAL A 72 -14.52 1.67 14.49
CA VAL A 72 -15.92 1.45 14.87
C VAL A 72 -16.29 -0.04 14.81
N LEU A 73 -15.84 -0.75 13.76
CA LEU A 73 -16.08 -2.18 13.63
C LEU A 73 -15.43 -2.98 14.76
N TYR A 74 -14.22 -2.60 15.17
CA TYR A 74 -13.52 -3.21 16.30
C TYR A 74 -14.31 -3.09 17.58
N ASP A 75 -14.79 -1.88 17.92
CA ASP A 75 -15.57 -1.64 19.12
C ASP A 75 -16.89 -2.44 19.13
N GLU A 76 -17.57 -2.53 17.98
CA GLU A 76 -18.77 -3.34 17.83
C GLU A 76 -18.49 -4.82 18.01
N LEU A 77 -17.47 -5.36 17.34
CA LEU A 77 -17.10 -6.77 17.46
C LEU A 77 -16.62 -7.10 18.87
N ASN A 78 -15.94 -6.19 19.55
CA ASN A 78 -15.57 -6.41 20.94
C ASN A 78 -16.81 -6.49 21.84
N ARG A 79 -17.76 -5.57 21.64
CA ARG A 79 -19.02 -5.55 22.41
C ARG A 79 -19.87 -6.81 22.22
N TYR A 80 -20.05 -7.26 20.98
CA TYR A 80 -21.00 -8.34 20.66
C TYR A 80 -20.36 -9.72 20.58
N ASN A 81 -19.10 -9.81 20.19
CA ASN A 81 -18.40 -11.07 19.93
C ASN A 81 -17.22 -11.30 20.87
N LYS A 82 -16.88 -10.34 21.74
CA LYS A 82 -15.78 -10.40 22.71
C LYS A 82 -14.46 -10.81 22.06
N ILE A 83 -14.15 -10.21 20.90
CA ILE A 83 -12.99 -10.58 20.07
C ILE A 83 -11.65 -10.46 20.81
N GLU A 84 -11.56 -9.65 21.86
CA GLU A 84 -10.37 -9.53 22.71
C GLU A 84 -10.12 -10.76 23.59
N THR A 85 -11.14 -11.59 23.85
CA THR A 85 -11.06 -12.72 24.79
C THR A 85 -11.44 -14.05 24.14
N GLN A 86 -11.42 -14.14 22.82
CA GLN A 86 -11.81 -15.36 22.11
C GLN A 86 -10.78 -16.48 22.29
N ILE A 87 -11.29 -17.72 22.31
CA ILE A 87 -10.50 -18.94 22.46
C ILE A 87 -10.98 -20.00 21.47
N TYR A 88 -10.20 -21.07 21.32
CA TYR A 88 -10.65 -22.25 20.59
C TYR A 88 -11.66 -23.07 21.40
N PRO A 89 -12.71 -23.66 20.80
CA PRO A 89 -13.16 -23.52 19.41
C PRO A 89 -14.22 -22.41 19.19
N THR A 90 -14.50 -21.60 20.22
CA THR A 90 -15.63 -20.66 20.26
C THR A 90 -15.37 -19.31 19.58
N HIS A 91 -14.18 -19.10 19.03
CA HIS A 91 -13.83 -17.91 18.25
C HIS A 91 -14.73 -17.71 17.01
N LEU A 92 -14.80 -16.46 16.55
CA LEU A 92 -15.63 -16.08 15.41
C LEU A 92 -14.97 -16.55 14.10
N GLN A 93 -15.40 -17.68 13.55
CA GLN A 93 -14.76 -18.22 12.32
C GLN A 93 -15.09 -17.43 11.05
N LYS A 94 -16.27 -16.81 11.00
CA LYS A 94 -16.74 -16.04 9.84
C LYS A 94 -17.34 -14.72 10.28
N TYR A 95 -17.13 -13.68 9.49
CA TYR A 95 -17.79 -12.41 9.70
C TYR A 95 -19.29 -12.55 9.45
N PRO A 96 -20.19 -12.20 10.40
CA PRO A 96 -21.61 -12.50 10.30
C PRO A 96 -22.33 -11.90 9.09
N ARG A 97 -21.87 -10.76 8.58
CA ARG A 97 -22.59 -9.95 7.58
C ARG A 97 -22.20 -10.28 6.13
N THR A 98 -20.91 -10.50 5.88
CA THR A 98 -20.40 -10.81 4.53
C THR A 98 -20.00 -12.26 4.37
N HIS A 99 -20.06 -13.07 5.44
CA HIS A 99 -19.57 -14.44 5.50
C HIS A 99 -18.09 -14.61 5.17
N ALA A 100 -17.31 -13.52 5.18
CA ALA A 100 -15.86 -13.55 5.03
C ALA A 100 -15.23 -14.47 6.08
N VAL A 101 -14.33 -15.36 5.65
CA VAL A 101 -13.61 -16.26 6.55
C VAL A 101 -12.56 -15.45 7.29
N LEU A 102 -12.58 -15.49 8.63
CA LEU A 102 -11.63 -14.74 9.44
C LEU A 102 -10.33 -15.53 9.61
N ASN A 103 -9.24 -14.89 9.21
CA ASN A 103 -7.92 -15.50 9.14
C ASN A 103 -7.13 -15.32 10.44
N TYR A 104 -7.37 -16.17 11.43
CA TYR A 104 -6.62 -16.10 12.69
C TYR A 104 -5.15 -16.54 12.55
N GLU A 105 -4.76 -17.18 11.45
CA GLU A 105 -3.34 -17.49 11.21
C GLU A 105 -2.51 -16.22 10.94
N ALA A 106 -3.17 -15.16 10.47
CA ALA A 106 -2.58 -13.86 10.15
C ALA A 106 -2.23 -12.99 11.37
N VAL A 107 -2.79 -13.30 12.54
CA VAL A 107 -2.62 -12.51 13.77
C VAL A 107 -1.76 -13.26 14.80
N ASN A 108 -1.25 -12.53 15.79
CA ASN A 108 -0.48 -13.07 16.93
C ASN A 108 0.68 -14.02 16.54
N ASN A 109 1.21 -13.89 15.32
CA ASN A 109 2.22 -14.81 14.76
C ASN A 109 1.79 -16.29 14.80
N ASN A 110 0.49 -16.57 14.75
CA ASN A 110 -0.07 -17.92 14.88
C ASN A 110 0.48 -18.88 13.82
N LYS A 111 0.61 -18.42 12.57
CA LYS A 111 1.20 -19.22 11.49
C LYS A 111 2.64 -19.64 11.78
N GLY A 112 3.45 -18.73 12.34
CA GLY A 112 4.86 -18.99 12.66
C GLY A 112 5.02 -19.91 13.87
N LEU A 113 4.19 -19.73 14.91
CA LEU A 113 4.28 -20.46 16.18
C LEU A 113 3.62 -21.85 16.12
N TYR A 114 2.45 -21.93 15.50
CA TYR A 114 1.58 -23.10 15.62
C TYR A 114 1.30 -23.81 14.29
N ARG A 115 1.63 -23.17 13.16
CA ARG A 115 1.53 -23.74 11.80
C ARG A 115 0.13 -24.32 11.52
N TYR A 116 -0.07 -25.62 11.75
CA TYR A 116 -1.33 -26.33 11.54
C TYR A 116 -2.11 -26.65 12.83
N GLN A 117 -1.57 -26.32 14.01
CA GLN A 117 -2.13 -26.64 15.33
C GLN A 117 -3.15 -25.58 15.78
N LYS A 118 -4.32 -25.56 15.13
CA LYS A 118 -5.38 -24.55 15.36
C LYS A 118 -5.75 -24.39 16.84
N ALA A 119 -5.83 -25.48 17.59
CA ALA A 119 -6.19 -25.45 19.01
C ALA A 119 -5.20 -24.68 19.90
N LYS A 120 -3.98 -24.38 19.42
CA LYS A 120 -2.95 -23.62 20.14
C LYS A 120 -2.85 -22.16 19.71
N CYS A 121 -3.56 -21.76 18.67
CA CYS A 121 -3.53 -20.37 18.19
C CYS A 121 -4.09 -19.42 19.26
N ASP A 122 -3.52 -18.22 19.31
CA ASP A 122 -4.05 -17.09 20.08
C ASP A 122 -5.12 -16.38 19.24
N TYR A 123 -6.36 -16.49 19.68
CA TYR A 123 -7.54 -15.93 19.00
C TYR A 123 -7.93 -14.53 19.50
N THR A 124 -7.13 -13.92 20.37
CA THR A 124 -7.38 -12.56 20.87
C THR A 124 -7.04 -11.52 19.81
N ILE A 125 -7.87 -10.48 19.68
CA ILE A 125 -7.64 -9.35 18.78
C ILE A 125 -7.55 -8.09 19.61
N LYS A 126 -6.39 -7.42 19.61
CA LYS A 126 -6.07 -6.36 20.58
C LYS A 126 -6.36 -4.95 20.10
N ASN A 127 -6.58 -4.77 18.80
CA ASN A 127 -6.84 -3.47 18.19
C ASN A 127 -7.37 -3.61 16.76
N ALA A 128 -7.81 -2.48 16.19
CA ALA A 128 -8.29 -2.38 14.81
C ALA A 128 -7.25 -2.81 13.75
N VAL A 129 -5.94 -2.66 14.04
CA VAL A 129 -4.88 -3.08 13.12
C VAL A 129 -4.81 -4.60 13.03
N GLU A 130 -4.85 -5.32 14.15
CA GLU A 130 -4.94 -6.78 14.16
C GLU A 130 -6.26 -7.27 13.56
N LEU A 131 -7.37 -6.56 13.82
CA LEU A 131 -8.65 -6.86 13.19
C LEU A 131 -8.56 -6.82 11.66
N SER A 132 -7.86 -5.84 11.09
CA SER A 132 -7.70 -5.72 9.64
C SER A 132 -7.05 -6.98 9.04
N LYS A 133 -6.08 -7.58 9.73
CA LYS A 133 -5.38 -8.80 9.28
C LYS A 133 -6.29 -10.01 9.21
N LEU A 134 -7.37 -10.06 10.00
CA LEU A 134 -8.35 -11.16 9.92
C LEU A 134 -9.08 -11.22 8.58
N PHE A 135 -9.23 -10.09 7.89
CA PHE A 135 -9.90 -10.03 6.59
C PHE A 135 -8.94 -10.25 5.42
N GLN A 136 -7.65 -10.47 5.69
CA GLN A 136 -6.62 -10.63 4.66
C GLN A 136 -6.30 -12.11 4.40
N PRO A 137 -5.98 -12.49 3.15
CA PRO A 137 -5.35 -13.76 2.86
C PRO A 137 -4.02 -13.94 3.63
N THR A 138 -3.69 -15.17 4.03
CA THR A 138 -2.52 -15.45 4.89
C THR A 138 -1.18 -15.06 4.26
N HIS A 139 -1.09 -14.98 2.93
CA HIS A 139 0.10 -14.50 2.24
C HIS A 139 0.21 -12.97 2.22
N MET A 140 -0.91 -12.24 2.24
CA MET A 140 -0.95 -10.78 2.32
C MET A 140 -0.78 -10.28 3.75
N ALA A 141 -1.30 -11.02 4.74
CA ALA A 141 -1.25 -10.68 6.16
C ALA A 141 0.14 -10.30 6.72
N HIS A 142 1.22 -10.87 6.16
CA HIS A 142 2.60 -10.57 6.56
C HIS A 142 3.06 -9.18 6.13
N TYR A 143 2.44 -8.63 5.07
CA TYR A 143 2.77 -7.34 4.44
C TYR A 143 1.68 -6.28 4.66
N THR A 144 0.63 -6.62 5.41
CA THR A 144 -0.57 -5.80 5.55
C THR A 144 -0.95 -5.58 7.01
N GLY A 145 0.05 -5.32 7.87
CA GLY A 145 -0.25 -4.42 8.98
C GLY A 145 -0.86 -3.17 8.36
N PHE A 146 -1.95 -2.66 8.90
CA PHE A 146 -2.54 -1.39 8.46
C PHE A 146 -1.62 -0.20 8.87
N ASP A 147 -0.31 -0.35 8.63
CA ASP A 147 0.80 0.60 8.72
C ASP A 147 1.29 0.95 7.31
N GLU A 148 2.22 1.89 7.16
CA GLU A 148 2.67 2.46 5.88
C GLU A 148 3.08 1.42 4.81
N THR A 149 3.33 0.17 5.20
CA THR A 149 3.69 -0.93 4.28
C THR A 149 2.49 -1.61 3.60
N CYS A 150 1.25 -1.33 4.06
CA CYS A 150 0.04 -1.95 3.51
C CYS A 150 -0.16 -1.62 2.03
N GLU A 151 -0.22 -2.67 1.21
CA GLU A 151 -0.51 -2.57 -0.21
C GLU A 151 -1.99 -2.20 -0.48
N THR A 152 -2.22 -1.49 -1.59
CA THR A 152 -3.57 -1.10 -2.05
C THR A 152 -4.51 -2.29 -2.21
N SER A 153 -3.97 -3.45 -2.62
CA SER A 153 -4.70 -4.72 -2.73
C SER A 153 -5.32 -5.14 -1.39
N GLY A 154 -4.56 -5.04 -0.30
CA GLY A 154 -5.04 -5.33 1.05
C GLY A 154 -6.09 -4.34 1.53
N LEU A 155 -5.94 -3.05 1.21
CA LEU A 155 -6.95 -2.04 1.52
C LEU A 155 -8.28 -2.34 0.81
N LEU A 156 -8.24 -2.73 -0.46
CA LEU A 156 -9.43 -3.10 -1.22
C LEU A 156 -10.09 -4.38 -0.66
N GLU A 157 -9.31 -5.34 -0.18
CA GLU A 157 -9.83 -6.55 0.48
C GLU A 157 -10.68 -6.20 1.72
N LEU A 158 -10.27 -5.20 2.50
CA LEU A 158 -11.03 -4.72 3.65
C LEU A 158 -12.36 -4.12 3.21
N VAL A 159 -12.32 -3.27 2.19
CA VAL A 159 -13.53 -2.66 1.63
C VAL A 159 -14.52 -3.74 1.20
N ILE A 160 -14.06 -4.75 0.46
CA ILE A 160 -14.88 -5.84 -0.07
C ILE A 160 -15.54 -6.66 1.04
N ASN A 161 -14.81 -6.98 2.11
CA ASN A 161 -15.26 -7.94 3.12
C ASN A 161 -16.00 -7.33 4.32
N ILE A 162 -16.06 -6.01 4.45
CA ILE A 162 -16.71 -5.32 5.57
C ILE A 162 -18.02 -4.67 5.10
N ASP A 163 -19.13 -4.94 5.77
CA ASP A 163 -20.47 -4.43 5.39
C ASP A 163 -20.70 -2.96 5.75
N LYS A 164 -19.78 -2.34 6.50
CA LYS A 164 -19.80 -0.89 6.80
C LYS A 164 -19.53 -0.02 5.57
N PHE A 165 -18.98 -0.60 4.50
CA PHE A 165 -18.83 0.08 3.22
C PHE A 165 -20.09 -0.08 2.37
N ALA A 166 -20.47 0.98 1.66
CA ALA A 166 -21.64 0.98 0.79
C ALA A 166 -21.54 -0.13 -0.29
N PRO A 167 -22.65 -0.80 -0.66
CA PRO A 167 -22.62 -1.89 -1.64
C PRO A 167 -21.95 -1.53 -2.96
N ASP A 168 -22.19 -0.32 -3.47
CA ASP A 168 -21.60 0.16 -4.72
C ASP A 168 -20.08 0.32 -4.59
N VAL A 169 -19.61 0.90 -3.48
CA VAL A 169 -18.17 1.02 -3.17
C VAL A 169 -17.50 -0.34 -3.08
N ARG A 170 -18.20 -1.33 -2.53
CA ARG A 170 -17.70 -2.71 -2.45
C ARG A 170 -17.62 -3.36 -3.83
N SER A 171 -18.62 -3.13 -4.68
CA SER A 171 -18.62 -3.61 -6.08
C SER A 171 -17.48 -2.98 -6.88
N ASP A 172 -17.28 -1.67 -6.76
CA ASP A 172 -16.18 -0.96 -7.41
C ASP A 172 -14.82 -1.47 -6.94
N ALA A 173 -14.67 -1.73 -5.63
CA ALA A 173 -13.44 -2.28 -5.07
C ALA A 173 -13.10 -3.67 -5.65
N VAL A 174 -14.11 -4.50 -5.96
CA VAL A 174 -13.89 -5.80 -6.63
C VAL A 174 -13.29 -5.62 -8.01
N GLU A 175 -13.83 -4.71 -8.82
CA GLU A 175 -13.33 -4.46 -10.17
C GLU A 175 -11.94 -3.83 -10.16
N VAL A 176 -11.69 -2.84 -9.29
CA VAL A 176 -10.36 -2.23 -9.15
C VAL A 176 -9.33 -3.27 -8.71
N ARG A 177 -9.65 -4.13 -7.73
CA ARG A 177 -8.74 -5.19 -7.27
C ARG A 177 -8.41 -6.17 -8.41
N LYS A 178 -9.40 -6.53 -9.22
CA LYS A 178 -9.23 -7.41 -10.39
C LYS A 178 -8.31 -6.78 -11.43
N ASP A 179 -8.46 -5.48 -11.70
CA ASP A 179 -7.61 -4.78 -12.64
C ASP A 179 -6.18 -4.67 -12.11
N ILE A 180 -5.96 -4.29 -10.85
CA ILE A 180 -4.61 -4.31 -10.22
C ILE A 180 -3.98 -5.70 -10.32
N GLY A 181 -4.73 -6.77 -10.07
CA GLY A 181 -4.24 -8.14 -10.22
C GLY A 181 -3.79 -8.48 -11.65
N LYS A 182 -4.52 -8.03 -12.67
CA LYS A 182 -4.11 -8.18 -14.08
C LYS A 182 -2.82 -7.41 -14.35
N LEU A 183 -2.68 -6.20 -13.83
CA LEU A 183 -1.50 -5.37 -14.00
C LEU A 183 -0.25 -6.03 -13.42
N ILE A 184 -0.34 -6.54 -12.20
CA ILE A 184 0.74 -7.28 -11.55
C ILE A 184 1.11 -8.53 -12.38
N SER A 185 0.11 -9.27 -12.87
CA SER A 185 0.34 -10.44 -13.71
C SER A 185 1.09 -10.11 -15.00
N ILE A 186 0.70 -9.01 -15.67
CA ILE A 186 1.37 -8.52 -16.89
C ILE A 186 2.82 -8.11 -16.57
N LEU A 187 3.03 -7.40 -15.47
CA LEU A 187 4.37 -6.98 -15.05
C LEU A 187 5.26 -8.19 -14.78
N LEU A 188 4.81 -9.18 -14.01
CA LEU A 188 5.58 -10.39 -13.72
C LEU A 188 5.94 -11.19 -14.99
N LEU A 189 5.02 -11.26 -15.96
CA LEU A 189 5.29 -11.88 -17.26
C LEU A 189 6.34 -11.09 -18.07
N SER A 190 6.34 -9.76 -17.99
CA SER A 190 7.30 -8.91 -18.70
C SER A 190 8.72 -8.91 -18.11
N PHE A 191 8.90 -9.41 -16.88
CA PHE A 191 10.22 -9.62 -16.25
C PHE A 191 10.73 -11.06 -16.36
N SER A 192 9.92 -11.99 -16.87
CA SER A 192 10.27 -13.41 -17.06
C SER A 192 10.68 -13.75 -18.50
N LEU A 193 10.82 -12.73 -19.36
CA LEU A 193 11.27 -12.78 -20.76
C LEU A 193 12.49 -11.86 -20.92
#